data_AF-J3N345-F1
#
_entry.id   AF-J3N345-F1
#
_cell.length_a   1.000
_cell.length_b   1.000
_cell.length_c   1.000
_cell.angle_alpha   90.00
_cell.angle_beta   90.00
_cell.angle_gamma   90.00
#
_symmetry.space_group_name_H-M   'P 1'
#
loop_
_entity.id
_entity.type
_entity.pdbx_description
1 polymer ?
#
loop_
_entity_poly.entity_id
_entity_poly.type
_entity_poly.pdbx_seq_one_letter_code
_entity_poly.pdbx_strand_id
1 'polypeptide(L)'
;MESSPPPPRAITVQVKFGGRTIPVEVPASASVADLKRLLQPLTNVLPRGQRLICKGKVLADAASLCSVQVGDGSKVMLIASQGLHQGDGPITKNSSAPAPRRASNVKEAQPQKSDTNVSKIRPERWKSTGIIALSDSSLKAVPEEVWGCGSSIRVLDISNNSVEAIPQEIAALKSLQKLILTANDIADGNISWEGLICIQTLTVLLLSQNRLVALPSSLGSMTHLRELRIANNRLETLPVEIGLLKHLEILIASNNRISSLPSSIGDCESLNEVDLSSNLLAELPEAFGNLQNLKVLSLRNNGLTSLPSAFFTKCRLLITLDLHGTEITNDVLRQVDGWEEFDERRRKKHQKQLDFRVGSSGVFDEGADDDRRRS
;
A
#
# COMPACT_ATOMS: atom_id res chain seq x y z
N MET A 1 24.24 46.74 -15.33
CA MET A 1 24.38 45.96 -14.08
C MET A 1 22.97 45.66 -13.61
N GLU A 2 22.44 44.50 -13.99
CA GLU A 2 21.18 44.00 -13.42
C GLU A 2 21.46 43.56 -11.98
N SER A 3 20.94 44.30 -11.01
CA SER A 3 20.97 43.90 -9.61
C SER A 3 19.99 42.74 -9.42
N SER A 4 20.51 41.55 -9.18
CA SER A 4 19.72 40.40 -8.73
C SER A 4 18.92 40.78 -7.47
N PRO A 5 17.64 40.39 -7.36
CA PRO A 5 16.86 40.67 -6.15
C PRO A 5 17.51 40.01 -4.93
N PRO A 6 17.42 40.62 -3.73
CA PRO A 6 17.98 40.04 -2.51
C PRO A 6 17.33 38.67 -2.25
N PRO A 7 18.08 37.68 -1.74
CA PRO A 7 17.52 36.37 -1.45
C PRO A 7 16.35 36.52 -0.46
N PRO A 8 15.25 35.77 -0.66
CA PRO A 8 14.11 35.84 0.25
C PRO A 8 14.56 35.47 1.67
N ARG A 9 14.17 36.29 2.67
CA ARG A 9 14.47 36.01 4.09
C ARG A 9 13.90 34.64 4.47
N ALA A 10 14.77 33.66 4.70
CA ALA A 10 14.40 32.37 5.24
C ALA A 10 14.31 32.46 6.77
N ILE A 11 13.44 31.65 7.37
CA ILE A 11 13.34 31.44 8.81
C ILE A 11 13.58 29.96 9.11
N THR A 12 14.21 29.65 10.25
CA THR A 12 14.40 28.28 10.71
C THR A 12 13.36 27.93 11.76
N VAL A 13 12.49 26.97 11.48
CA VAL A 13 11.47 26.48 12.41
C VAL A 13 11.93 25.19 13.07
N GLN A 14 11.81 25.09 14.39
CA GLN A 14 12.20 23.92 15.18
C GLN A 14 10.99 23.01 15.40
N VAL A 15 10.86 21.95 14.61
CA VAL A 15 9.69 21.05 14.62
C VAL A 15 9.93 19.84 15.49
N LYS A 16 9.18 19.71 16.60
CA LYS A 16 9.21 18.53 17.47
C LYS A 16 8.31 17.43 16.92
N PHE A 17 8.89 16.26 16.65
CA PHE A 17 8.16 15.08 16.17
C PHE A 17 8.84 13.80 16.65
N GLY A 18 8.08 12.82 17.17
CA GLY A 18 8.63 11.51 17.54
C GLY A 18 9.79 11.53 18.54
N GLY A 19 9.80 12.49 19.48
CA GLY A 19 10.86 12.65 20.48
C GLY A 19 12.12 13.39 19.99
N ARG A 20 12.23 13.72 18.70
CA ARG A 20 13.32 14.51 18.10
C ARG A 20 12.85 15.93 17.75
N THR A 21 13.81 16.85 17.61
CA THR A 21 13.57 18.20 17.07
C THR A 21 14.25 18.30 15.71
N ILE A 22 13.47 18.65 14.68
CA ILE A 22 13.88 18.74 13.29
C ILE A 22 13.92 20.22 12.91
N PRO A 23 15.10 20.80 12.61
CA PRO A 23 15.18 22.15 12.07
C PRO A 23 14.74 22.14 10.60
N VAL A 24 13.81 23.03 10.23
CA VAL A 24 13.32 23.17 8.85
C VAL A 24 13.47 24.62 8.44
N GLU A 25 14.21 24.87 7.36
CA GLU A 25 14.31 26.19 6.75
C GLU A 25 13.15 26.41 5.80
N VAL A 26 12.43 27.52 6.00
CA VAL A 26 11.25 27.87 5.21
C VAL A 26 11.29 29.36 4.89
N PRO A 27 10.89 29.81 3.68
CA PRO A 27 10.74 31.23 3.39
C PRO A 27 9.81 31.92 4.40
N ALA A 28 10.13 33.14 4.84
CA ALA A 28 9.31 33.88 5.80
C ALA A 28 7.88 34.19 5.28
N SER A 29 7.69 34.20 3.96
CA SER A 29 6.39 34.38 3.31
C SER A 29 5.57 33.09 3.15
N ALA A 30 6.12 31.95 3.51
CA ALA A 30 5.49 30.66 3.26
C ALA A 30 4.23 30.44 4.10
N SER A 31 3.37 29.55 3.61
CA SER A 31 2.18 29.09 4.31
C SER A 31 2.49 27.93 5.26
N VAL A 32 1.54 27.63 6.14
CA VAL A 32 1.56 26.40 6.95
C VAL A 32 1.54 25.15 6.05
N ALA A 33 0.85 25.19 4.91
CA ALA A 33 0.84 24.11 3.92
C ALA A 33 2.24 23.83 3.35
N ASP A 34 3.03 24.87 3.08
CA ASP A 34 4.40 24.73 2.59
C ASP A 34 5.32 24.11 3.65
N LEU A 35 5.20 24.54 4.91
CA LEU A 35 5.91 23.91 6.02
C LEU A 35 5.54 22.42 6.17
N LYS A 36 4.26 22.07 6.02
CA LYS A 36 3.82 20.67 6.03
C LYS A 36 4.41 19.86 4.88
N ARG A 37 4.50 20.46 3.68
CA ARG A 37 5.13 19.83 2.51
C ARG A 37 6.61 19.56 2.75
N LEU A 38 7.33 20.51 3.36
CA LEU A 38 8.75 20.34 3.72
C LEU A 38 8.97 19.31 4.84
N LEU A 39 7.99 19.14 5.73
CA LEU A 39 8.04 18.14 6.80
C LEU A 39 7.74 16.72 6.33
N GLN A 40 7.03 16.55 5.22
CA GLN A 40 6.66 15.22 4.71
C GLN A 40 7.88 14.30 4.53
N PRO A 41 8.96 14.68 3.80
CA PRO A 41 10.10 13.78 3.60
C PRO A 41 10.88 13.52 4.90
N LEU A 42 10.81 14.45 5.86
CA LEU A 42 11.55 14.38 7.14
C LEU A 42 10.84 13.54 8.20
N THR A 43 9.52 13.43 8.10
CA THR A 43 8.67 12.80 9.12
C THR A 43 7.96 11.56 8.61
N ASN A 44 7.94 11.38 7.28
CA ASN A 44 7.21 10.33 6.58
C ASN A 44 5.69 10.39 6.82
N VAL A 45 5.19 11.52 7.31
CA VAL A 45 3.77 11.79 7.57
C VAL A 45 3.22 12.63 6.42
N LEU A 46 2.15 12.16 5.79
CA LEU A 46 1.46 12.92 4.74
C LEU A 46 1.05 14.32 5.25
N PRO A 47 1.17 15.40 4.45
CA PRO A 47 0.81 16.77 4.88
C PRO A 47 -0.59 16.88 5.51
N ARG A 48 -1.55 16.10 4.99
CA ARG A 48 -2.92 16.02 5.52
C ARG A 48 -3.01 15.35 6.89
N GLY A 49 -2.10 14.41 7.17
CA GLY A 49 -1.95 13.76 8.47
C GLY A 49 -1.14 14.57 9.48
N GLN A 50 -0.49 15.65 9.04
CA GLN A 50 0.30 16.52 9.91
C GLN A 50 -0.58 17.55 10.61
N ARG A 51 -0.65 17.48 11.94
CA ARG A 51 -1.23 18.53 12.78
C ARG A 51 -0.11 19.32 13.44
N LEU A 52 0.12 20.54 12.94
CA LEU A 52 1.10 21.46 13.48
C LEU A 52 0.49 22.32 14.58
N ILE A 53 1.19 22.44 15.71
CA ILE A 53 0.75 23.19 16.88
C ILE A 53 1.85 24.15 17.30
N CYS A 54 1.54 25.44 17.38
CA CYS A 54 2.44 26.45 17.94
C CYS A 54 1.71 27.20 19.05
N LYS A 55 2.39 27.38 20.21
CA LYS A 55 1.84 28.08 21.39
C LYS A 55 0.42 27.61 21.79
N GLY A 56 0.16 26.31 21.71
CA GLY A 56 -1.14 25.71 22.08
C GLY A 56 -2.26 25.86 21.05
N LYS A 57 -2.00 26.45 19.87
CA LYS A 57 -2.98 26.58 18.78
C LYS A 57 -2.60 25.69 17.60
N VAL A 58 -3.59 25.01 17.02
CA VAL A 58 -3.43 24.25 15.77
C VAL A 58 -3.33 25.24 14.62
N LEU A 59 -2.32 25.07 13.77
CA LEU A 59 -2.07 25.91 12.62
C LEU A 59 -2.96 25.50 11.45
N ALA A 60 -3.62 26.47 10.81
CA ALA A 60 -4.46 26.25 9.63
C ALA A 60 -3.63 26.36 8.35
N ASP A 61 -3.89 25.49 7.38
CA ASP A 61 -3.05 25.32 6.18
C ASP A 61 -2.95 26.58 5.32
N ALA A 62 -4.06 27.34 5.21
CA ALA A 62 -4.13 28.57 4.44
C ALA A 62 -3.46 29.78 5.12
N ALA A 63 -3.06 29.67 6.39
CA ALA A 63 -2.46 30.78 7.11
C ALA A 63 -0.97 30.94 6.76
N SER A 64 -0.49 32.18 6.67
CA SER A 64 0.95 32.45 6.54
C SER A 64 1.66 32.21 7.88
N LEU A 65 2.91 31.73 7.85
CA LEU A 65 3.68 31.48 9.07
C LEU A 65 3.78 32.72 9.97
N CYS A 66 3.93 33.91 9.38
CA CYS A 66 3.90 35.18 10.10
C CYS A 66 2.56 35.43 10.82
N SER A 67 1.42 35.18 10.16
CA SER A 67 0.09 35.42 10.75
C SER A 67 -0.19 34.53 11.97
N VAL A 68 0.41 33.34 12.01
CA VAL A 68 0.31 32.39 13.13
C VAL A 68 1.44 32.50 14.14
N GLN A 69 2.24 33.59 14.08
CA GLN A 69 3.37 33.87 14.97
C GLN A 69 4.48 32.81 14.94
N VAL A 70 4.66 32.13 13.81
CA VAL A 70 5.79 31.25 13.56
C VAL A 70 6.86 32.07 12.86
N GLY A 71 7.87 32.50 13.62
CA GLY A 71 9.06 33.20 13.14
C GLY A 71 10.33 32.37 13.32
N ASP A 72 11.49 33.00 13.08
CA ASP A 72 12.79 32.35 13.23
C ASP A 72 13.01 31.79 14.65
N GLY A 73 13.49 30.55 14.73
CA GLY A 73 13.68 29.81 15.99
C GLY A 73 12.40 29.30 16.66
N SER A 74 11.21 29.50 16.07
CA SER A 74 9.95 29.09 16.68
C SER A 74 9.85 27.59 16.87
N LYS A 75 9.34 27.16 18.04
CA LYS A 75 9.07 25.75 18.34
C LYS A 75 7.66 25.38 17.90
N VAL A 76 7.57 24.44 16.97
CA VAL A 76 6.30 23.88 16.48
C VAL A 76 6.26 22.41 16.85
N MET A 77 5.13 21.93 17.37
CA MET A 77 4.92 20.51 17.63
C MET A 77 4.15 19.90 16.47
N LEU A 78 4.65 18.81 15.91
CA LEU A 78 3.94 18.02 14.91
C LEU A 78 3.31 16.79 15.58
N ILE A 79 2.01 16.61 15.38
CA ILE A 79 1.29 15.40 15.74
C ILE A 79 0.83 14.73 14.45
N ALA A 80 1.22 13.48 14.24
CA ALA A 80 0.72 12.68 13.14
C ALA A 80 -0.64 12.07 13.49
N SER A 81 -1.59 12.15 12.56
CA SER A 81 -2.82 11.38 12.65
C SER A 81 -2.51 9.90 12.39
N GLN A 82 -3.09 9.00 13.18
CA GLN A 82 -2.81 7.56 13.08
C GLN A 82 -3.06 7.04 11.65
N GLY A 83 -2.14 6.22 11.14
CA GLY A 83 -2.29 5.54 9.85
C GLY A 83 -1.96 6.38 8.60
N LEU A 84 -1.44 7.61 8.74
CA LEU A 84 -1.02 8.46 7.60
C LEU A 84 0.51 8.52 7.41
N HIS A 85 1.20 7.42 7.72
CA HIS A 85 2.62 7.22 7.46
C HIS A 85 2.82 6.43 6.16
N GLN A 86 3.75 6.85 5.30
CA GLN A 86 4.01 6.18 4.00
C GLN A 86 5.10 5.12 4.11
N GLY A 87 4.88 3.90 3.65
CA GLY A 87 5.97 2.94 3.44
C GLY A 87 6.75 2.44 4.67
N ASP A 88 6.25 2.65 5.89
CA ASP A 88 6.81 2.05 7.12
C ASP A 88 6.06 0.79 7.57
N GLY A 89 5.09 0.32 6.77
CA GLY A 89 4.19 -0.77 7.18
C GLY A 89 3.33 -0.37 8.39
N PRO A 90 2.43 -1.25 8.88
CA PRO A 90 1.90 -1.09 10.23
C PRO A 90 3.09 -1.04 11.19
N ILE A 91 3.13 -0.05 12.08
CA ILE A 91 4.18 0.14 13.10
C ILE A 91 4.44 -1.21 13.77
N THR A 92 5.44 -1.94 13.31
CA THR A 92 5.91 -3.12 14.01
C THR A 92 6.48 -2.55 15.29
N LYS A 93 5.86 -2.92 16.41
CA LYS A 93 6.44 -2.65 17.72
C LYS A 93 7.89 -3.13 17.60
N ASN A 94 8.83 -2.20 17.73
CA ASN A 94 10.18 -2.54 18.12
C ASN A 94 10.05 -3.33 19.42
N SER A 95 9.94 -4.65 19.32
CA SER A 95 10.08 -5.53 20.45
C SER A 95 11.54 -5.44 20.82
N SER A 96 11.84 -4.53 21.76
CA SER A 96 12.98 -4.69 22.63
C SER A 96 12.94 -6.13 23.12
N ALA A 97 13.89 -6.94 22.65
CA ALA A 97 14.07 -8.30 23.13
C ALA A 97 14.14 -8.25 24.67
N PRO A 98 13.33 -9.04 25.40
CA PRO A 98 13.60 -9.21 26.82
C PRO A 98 14.92 -9.97 26.95
N ALA A 99 15.85 -9.42 27.73
CA ALA A 99 17.11 -10.04 28.10
C ALA A 99 16.93 -11.48 28.61
N PRO A 100 17.92 -12.38 28.39
CA PRO A 100 17.77 -13.79 28.73
C PRO A 100 17.66 -13.95 30.25
N ARG A 101 16.57 -14.54 30.72
CA ARG A 101 16.44 -14.94 32.12
C ARG A 101 17.21 -16.24 32.34
N ARG A 102 18.05 -16.18 33.39
CA ARG A 102 18.88 -17.24 33.97
C ARG A 102 18.24 -18.63 33.95
N ALA A 103 19.09 -19.59 33.61
CA ALA A 103 18.88 -21.03 33.76
C ALA A 103 18.40 -21.41 35.16
N SER A 104 17.46 -22.36 35.22
CA SER A 104 17.37 -23.31 36.32
C SER A 104 16.72 -24.63 35.86
N ASN A 105 17.45 -25.70 36.17
CA ASN A 105 17.03 -27.08 36.43
C ASN A 105 16.54 -28.00 35.28
N VAL A 106 17.53 -28.74 34.78
CA VAL A 106 17.58 -30.17 34.45
C VAL A 106 16.42 -31.03 34.97
N LYS A 107 15.82 -31.82 34.06
CA LYS A 107 15.54 -33.25 34.26
C LYS A 107 15.74 -34.02 32.95
N GLU A 108 16.59 -35.03 33.01
CA GLU A 108 16.90 -36.00 31.96
C GLU A 108 15.70 -36.89 31.62
N ALA A 109 15.57 -37.26 30.34
CA ALA A 109 15.05 -38.55 29.90
C ALA A 109 15.66 -38.90 28.52
N GLN A 110 16.09 -40.15 28.37
CA GLN A 110 16.96 -40.70 27.31
C GLN A 110 16.21 -41.04 25.97
N PRO A 111 16.76 -41.86 25.03
CA PRO A 111 17.20 -41.41 23.71
C PRO A 111 16.36 -41.99 22.53
N GLN A 112 16.71 -41.55 21.31
CA GLN A 112 16.38 -42.11 19.99
C GLN A 112 15.12 -41.58 19.25
N LYS A 113 15.28 -41.05 18.01
CA LYS A 113 15.23 -41.79 16.73
C LYS A 113 15.23 -40.82 15.52
N SER A 114 16.28 -40.92 14.69
CA SER A 114 16.35 -40.60 13.25
C SER A 114 15.73 -39.28 12.72
N ASP A 115 16.53 -38.21 12.69
CA ASP A 115 16.23 -36.93 12.01
C ASP A 115 16.20 -36.98 10.46
N THR A 116 16.45 -38.15 9.85
CA THR A 116 16.60 -38.26 8.39
C THR A 116 15.29 -38.47 7.62
N ASN A 117 14.20 -38.83 8.29
CA ASN A 117 12.93 -39.15 7.60
C ASN A 117 12.03 -37.91 7.47
N VAL A 118 12.00 -37.03 8.48
CA VAL A 118 11.16 -35.81 8.47
C VAL A 118 11.64 -34.78 7.44
N SER A 119 12.96 -34.71 7.17
CA SER A 119 13.54 -33.78 6.20
C SER A 119 13.24 -34.12 4.74
N LYS A 120 13.05 -35.40 4.40
CA LYS A 120 12.68 -35.85 3.04
C LYS A 120 11.18 -35.78 2.77
N ILE A 121 10.35 -35.95 3.80
CA ILE A 121 8.87 -35.94 3.66
C ILE A 121 8.35 -34.57 3.23
N ARG A 122 9.01 -33.49 3.67
CA ARG A 122 8.53 -32.12 3.45
C ARG A 122 8.57 -31.69 1.98
N PRO A 123 9.69 -31.82 1.23
CA PRO A 123 9.72 -31.50 -0.20
C PRO A 123 8.80 -32.40 -1.04
N GLU A 124 8.64 -33.67 -0.70
CA GLU A 124 7.71 -34.56 -1.42
C GLU A 124 6.26 -34.12 -1.26
N ARG A 125 5.86 -33.70 -0.05
CA ARG A 125 4.53 -33.13 0.19
C ARG A 125 4.31 -31.85 -0.60
N TRP A 126 5.30 -30.97 -0.67
CA TRP A 126 5.22 -29.76 -1.49
C TRP A 126 5.07 -30.07 -2.97
N LYS A 127 5.83 -31.04 -3.49
CA LYS A 127 5.70 -31.50 -4.87
C LYS A 127 4.31 -32.10 -5.16
N SER A 128 3.78 -32.90 -4.24
CA SER A 128 2.46 -33.53 -4.39
C SER A 128 1.31 -32.51 -4.35
N THR A 129 1.36 -31.54 -3.43
CA THR A 129 0.31 -30.53 -3.28
C THR A 129 0.46 -29.37 -4.26
N GLY A 130 1.68 -29.10 -4.72
CA GLY A 130 2.07 -27.92 -5.48
C GLY A 130 2.02 -26.62 -4.68
N ILE A 131 2.00 -26.70 -3.35
CA ILE A 131 1.87 -25.55 -2.46
C ILE A 131 2.98 -25.59 -1.41
N ILE A 132 3.70 -24.48 -1.31
CA ILE A 132 4.67 -24.22 -0.24
C ILE A 132 4.11 -23.08 0.60
N ALA A 133 3.66 -23.40 1.81
CA ALA A 133 3.21 -22.44 2.81
C ALA A 133 4.24 -22.38 3.94
N LEU A 134 4.99 -21.29 3.96
CA LEU A 134 6.08 -20.97 4.88
C LEU A 134 5.86 -19.58 5.51
N SER A 135 4.60 -19.14 5.59
CA SER A 135 4.28 -17.90 6.29
C SER A 135 4.64 -18.00 7.77
N ASP A 136 4.98 -16.86 8.39
CA ASP A 136 5.21 -16.75 9.85
C ASP A 136 6.27 -17.74 10.37
N SER A 137 7.25 -18.10 9.54
CA SER A 137 8.25 -19.14 9.82
C SER A 137 9.59 -18.58 10.31
N SER A 138 9.64 -17.28 10.63
CA SER A 138 10.86 -16.57 11.06
C SER A 138 12.05 -16.74 10.10
N LEU A 139 11.77 -16.88 8.80
CA LEU A 139 12.78 -17.08 7.76
C LEU A 139 13.57 -15.80 7.52
N LYS A 140 14.90 -15.92 7.40
CA LYS A 140 15.78 -14.85 6.91
C LYS A 140 16.09 -14.99 5.41
N ALA A 141 15.96 -16.21 4.90
CA ALA A 141 16.14 -16.56 3.50
C ALA A 141 15.20 -17.71 3.16
N VAL A 142 14.88 -17.86 1.88
CA VAL A 142 14.08 -18.99 1.40
C VAL A 142 14.94 -20.26 1.47
N PRO A 143 14.44 -21.37 2.05
CA PRO A 143 15.20 -22.63 2.11
C PRO A 143 15.51 -23.20 0.71
N GLU A 144 16.72 -23.70 0.51
CA GLU A 144 17.18 -24.27 -0.78
C GLU A 144 16.28 -25.40 -1.31
N GLU A 145 15.63 -26.16 -0.42
CA GLU A 145 14.74 -27.25 -0.81
C GLU A 145 13.51 -26.76 -1.60
N VAL A 146 13.12 -25.48 -1.45
CA VAL A 146 12.03 -24.85 -2.20
C VAL A 146 12.36 -24.87 -3.69
N TRP A 147 13.59 -24.49 -4.06
CA TRP A 147 14.05 -24.44 -5.44
C TRP A 147 14.10 -25.84 -6.07
N GLY A 148 14.49 -26.84 -5.27
CA GLY A 148 14.50 -28.26 -5.66
C GLY A 148 13.11 -28.87 -5.95
N CYS A 149 12.02 -28.14 -5.68
CA CYS A 149 10.67 -28.56 -6.04
C CYS A 149 10.30 -28.26 -7.50
N GLY A 150 11.00 -27.31 -8.14
CA GLY A 150 10.89 -27.00 -9.56
C GLY A 150 9.44 -26.74 -10.03
N SER A 151 9.10 -27.26 -11.21
CA SER A 151 7.77 -27.12 -11.84
C SER A 151 6.62 -27.79 -11.09
N SER A 152 6.84 -28.43 -9.95
CA SER A 152 5.74 -29.00 -9.17
C SER A 152 4.95 -27.92 -8.44
N ILE A 153 5.57 -26.77 -8.18
CA ILE A 153 5.03 -25.72 -7.31
C ILE A 153 4.21 -24.72 -8.12
N ARG A 154 2.98 -24.48 -7.66
CA ARG A 154 2.03 -23.48 -8.18
C ARG A 154 1.84 -22.31 -7.24
N VAL A 155 2.00 -22.52 -5.93
CA VAL A 155 1.87 -21.46 -4.92
C VAL A 155 3.08 -21.49 -3.98
N LEU A 156 3.74 -20.35 -3.85
CA LEU A 156 4.78 -20.11 -2.86
C LEU A 156 4.35 -18.94 -1.97
N ASP A 157 4.11 -19.24 -0.70
CA ASP A 157 3.79 -18.28 0.33
C ASP A 157 4.89 -18.26 1.39
N ILE A 158 5.61 -17.15 1.47
CA ILE A 158 6.63 -16.87 2.48
C ILE A 158 6.33 -15.55 3.20
N SER A 159 5.05 -15.20 3.33
CA SER A 159 4.64 -13.96 4.00
C SER A 159 4.99 -13.91 5.49
N ASN A 160 5.07 -12.71 6.07
CA ASN A 160 5.37 -12.49 7.49
C ASN A 160 6.68 -13.15 7.94
N ASN A 161 7.76 -12.89 7.20
CA ASN A 161 9.10 -13.36 7.54
C ASN A 161 10.07 -12.15 7.54
N SER A 162 11.38 -12.42 7.62
CA SER A 162 12.45 -11.43 7.48
C SER A 162 13.32 -11.75 6.27
N VAL A 163 12.69 -12.21 5.18
CA VAL A 163 13.41 -12.53 3.94
C VAL A 163 13.88 -11.24 3.29
N GLU A 164 15.19 -11.13 3.08
CA GLU A 164 15.78 -9.93 2.48
C GLU A 164 15.94 -10.06 0.96
N ALA A 165 15.96 -11.29 0.43
CA ALA A 165 16.26 -11.55 -0.98
C ALA A 165 15.48 -12.72 -1.58
N ILE A 166 15.14 -12.58 -2.87
CA ILE A 166 14.62 -13.61 -3.76
C ILE A 166 15.64 -13.82 -4.88
N PRO A 167 16.39 -14.93 -4.88
CA PRO A 167 17.52 -15.10 -5.79
C PRO A 167 17.06 -15.69 -7.14
N GLN A 168 17.99 -15.87 -8.09
CA GLN A 168 17.71 -16.29 -9.47
C GLN A 168 17.07 -17.69 -9.54
N GLU A 169 17.29 -18.52 -8.53
CA GLU A 169 16.77 -19.88 -8.37
C GLU A 169 15.24 -19.93 -8.39
N ILE A 170 14.55 -18.81 -8.14
CA ILE A 170 13.09 -18.70 -8.33
C ILE A 170 12.66 -19.10 -9.74
N ALA A 171 13.52 -18.92 -10.75
CA ALA A 171 13.31 -19.34 -12.14
C ALA A 171 13.09 -20.85 -12.32
N ALA A 172 13.51 -21.67 -11.33
CA ALA A 172 13.25 -23.11 -11.34
C ALA A 172 11.76 -23.44 -11.19
N LEU A 173 10.96 -22.55 -10.58
CA LEU A 173 9.54 -22.76 -10.31
C LEU A 173 8.66 -22.39 -11.53
N LYS A 174 8.88 -23.05 -12.67
CA LYS A 174 8.27 -22.69 -13.96
C LYS A 174 6.73 -22.73 -14.00
N SER A 175 6.12 -23.46 -13.07
CA SER A 175 4.66 -23.61 -12.96
C SER A 175 4.04 -22.75 -11.85
N LEU A 176 4.82 -21.85 -11.26
CA LEU A 176 4.38 -20.98 -10.17
C LEU A 176 3.35 -19.97 -10.68
N GLN A 177 2.16 -20.03 -10.12
CA GLN A 177 1.03 -19.16 -10.45
C GLN A 177 0.86 -18.01 -9.46
N LYS A 178 1.19 -18.25 -8.18
CA LYS A 178 1.04 -17.28 -7.10
C LYS A 178 2.29 -17.21 -6.24
N LEU A 179 2.87 -16.02 -6.14
CA LEU A 179 4.02 -15.72 -5.30
C LEU A 179 3.62 -14.68 -4.24
N ILE A 180 3.66 -15.08 -2.97
CA ILE A 180 3.28 -14.26 -1.83
C ILE A 180 4.51 -13.95 -0.98
N LEU A 181 4.95 -12.70 -1.04
CA LEU A 181 6.13 -12.16 -0.40
C LEU A 181 5.78 -11.05 0.61
N THR A 182 4.50 -10.97 1.01
CA THR A 182 3.99 -9.87 1.83
C THR A 182 4.64 -9.84 3.21
N ALA A 183 4.94 -8.65 3.75
CA ALA A 183 5.55 -8.48 5.07
C ALA A 183 6.90 -9.19 5.19
N ASN A 184 7.88 -8.70 4.43
CA ASN A 184 9.28 -9.11 4.45
C ASN A 184 10.18 -7.87 4.37
N ASP A 185 11.49 -8.07 4.23
CA ASP A 185 12.49 -6.99 4.19
C ASP A 185 13.12 -6.83 2.80
N ILE A 186 12.40 -7.21 1.74
CA ILE A 186 12.89 -7.22 0.36
C ILE A 186 13.08 -5.78 -0.15
N ALA A 187 14.26 -5.52 -0.70
CA ALA A 187 14.61 -4.27 -1.39
C ALA A 187 14.85 -4.53 -2.89
N ASP A 188 14.81 -3.47 -3.70
CA ASP A 188 14.82 -3.54 -5.18
C ASP A 188 15.93 -4.43 -5.76
N GLY A 189 17.15 -4.28 -5.26
CA GLY A 189 18.34 -5.02 -5.73
C GLY A 189 18.43 -6.46 -5.24
N ASN A 190 17.53 -6.87 -4.34
CA ASN A 190 17.57 -8.19 -3.72
C ASN A 190 16.49 -9.13 -4.28
N ILE A 191 15.71 -8.69 -5.26
CA ILE A 191 14.72 -9.52 -5.95
C ILE A 191 15.18 -9.77 -7.38
N SER A 192 15.33 -11.04 -7.75
CA SER A 192 15.69 -11.42 -9.11
C SER A 192 14.46 -11.31 -10.02
N TRP A 193 14.33 -10.15 -10.67
CA TRP A 193 13.33 -9.93 -11.70
C TRP A 193 13.59 -10.75 -12.96
N GLU A 194 14.86 -10.97 -13.32
CA GLU A 194 15.27 -11.86 -14.41
C GLU A 194 14.78 -13.30 -14.18
N GLY A 195 14.76 -13.76 -12.92
CA GLY A 195 14.17 -15.05 -12.58
C GLY A 195 12.65 -15.05 -12.69
N LEU A 196 11.99 -13.99 -12.23
CA LEU A 196 10.52 -13.88 -12.27
C LEU A 196 9.97 -13.80 -13.69
N ILE A 197 10.63 -13.11 -14.62
CA ILE A 197 10.18 -13.03 -16.02
C ILE A 197 10.21 -14.39 -16.73
N CYS A 198 11.04 -15.35 -16.27
CA CYS A 198 11.03 -16.72 -16.79
C CYS A 198 9.77 -17.50 -16.39
N ILE A 199 9.03 -17.04 -15.38
CA ILE A 199 7.84 -17.71 -14.86
C ILE A 199 6.60 -17.18 -15.58
N GLN A 200 6.43 -17.61 -16.83
CA GLN A 200 5.32 -17.17 -17.68
C GLN A 200 3.92 -17.58 -17.17
N THR A 201 3.86 -18.47 -16.16
CA THR A 201 2.62 -18.91 -15.52
C THR A 201 2.21 -18.02 -14.33
N LEU A 202 3.03 -17.07 -13.92
CA LEU A 202 2.77 -16.23 -12.75
C LEU A 202 1.64 -15.24 -13.03
N THR A 203 0.57 -15.36 -12.24
CA THR A 203 -0.64 -14.53 -12.37
C THR A 203 -0.84 -13.61 -11.16
N VAL A 204 -0.28 -13.96 -10.01
CA VAL A 204 -0.45 -13.21 -8.76
C VAL A 204 0.90 -12.96 -8.10
N LEU A 205 1.25 -11.69 -7.92
CA LEU A 205 2.48 -11.24 -7.26
C LEU A 205 2.16 -10.28 -6.10
N LEU A 206 2.38 -10.74 -4.87
CA LEU A 206 2.09 -9.98 -3.66
C LEU A 206 3.38 -9.57 -2.94
N LEU A 207 3.80 -8.32 -3.13
CA LEU A 207 5.02 -7.69 -2.61
C LEU A 207 4.73 -6.61 -1.56
N SER A 208 3.52 -6.60 -0.99
CA SER A 208 3.13 -5.55 -0.03
C SER A 208 3.92 -5.62 1.28
N GLN A 209 4.12 -4.49 1.97
CA GLN A 209 4.88 -4.40 3.22
C GLN A 209 6.33 -4.92 3.05
N ASN A 210 7.05 -4.32 2.12
CA ASN A 210 8.49 -4.54 1.91
C ASN A 210 9.20 -3.19 1.88
N ARG A 211 10.45 -3.14 1.40
CA ARG A 211 11.28 -1.93 1.38
C ARG A 211 11.54 -1.44 -0.04
N LEU A 212 10.64 -1.73 -0.98
CA LEU A 212 10.83 -1.41 -2.40
C LEU A 212 10.78 0.11 -2.64
N VAL A 213 11.69 0.65 -3.44
CA VAL A 213 11.77 2.06 -3.83
C VAL A 213 11.42 2.25 -5.32
N ALA A 214 11.70 1.26 -6.15
CA ALA A 214 11.32 1.20 -7.55
C ALA A 214 10.92 -0.21 -7.99
N LEU A 215 10.16 -0.27 -9.08
CA LEU A 215 9.94 -1.50 -9.84
C LEU A 215 10.70 -1.40 -11.16
N PRO A 216 11.31 -2.48 -11.67
CA PRO A 216 12.09 -2.44 -12.89
C PRO A 216 11.20 -2.39 -14.13
N SER A 217 11.78 -2.00 -15.27
CA SER A 217 11.13 -2.07 -16.58
C SER A 217 10.77 -3.50 -16.99
N SER A 218 11.57 -4.49 -16.56
CA SER A 218 11.33 -5.91 -16.85
C SER A 218 10.00 -6.44 -16.27
N LEU A 219 9.37 -5.73 -15.33
CA LEU A 219 8.01 -6.02 -14.88
C LEU A 219 7.03 -6.12 -16.06
N GLY A 220 7.17 -5.29 -17.09
CA GLY A 220 6.30 -5.32 -18.26
C GLY A 220 6.36 -6.59 -19.10
N SER A 221 7.40 -7.42 -18.92
CA SER A 221 7.48 -8.74 -19.57
C SER A 221 6.58 -9.79 -18.91
N MET A 222 6.04 -9.51 -17.71
CA MET A 222 5.18 -10.43 -16.95
C MET A 222 3.73 -10.34 -17.44
N THR A 223 3.50 -10.50 -18.75
CA THR A 223 2.22 -10.19 -19.42
C THR A 223 1.02 -11.01 -18.96
N HIS A 224 1.24 -12.15 -18.30
CA HIS A 224 0.19 -12.99 -17.73
C HIS A 224 -0.26 -12.56 -16.33
N LEU A 225 0.39 -11.55 -15.75
CA LEU A 225 0.07 -11.06 -14.41
C LEU A 225 -1.34 -10.45 -14.38
N ARG A 226 -2.15 -10.90 -13.42
CA ARG A 226 -3.53 -10.45 -13.17
C ARG A 226 -3.66 -9.65 -11.90
N GLU A 227 -2.83 -9.93 -10.90
CA GLU A 227 -2.89 -9.23 -9.62
C GLU A 227 -1.49 -8.84 -9.16
N LEU A 228 -1.30 -7.54 -8.94
CA LEU A 228 -0.08 -6.95 -8.40
C LEU A 228 -0.42 -6.17 -7.13
N ARG A 229 0.13 -6.61 -5.99
CA ARG A 229 0.00 -5.87 -4.72
C ARG A 229 1.35 -5.43 -4.20
N ILE A 230 1.58 -4.13 -4.18
CA ILE A 230 2.83 -3.46 -3.80
C ILE A 230 2.59 -2.40 -2.72
N ALA A 231 1.47 -2.50 -1.98
CA ALA A 231 1.11 -1.56 -0.94
C ALA A 231 2.11 -1.52 0.22
N ASN A 232 2.23 -0.38 0.89
CA ASN A 232 3.14 -0.18 2.03
C ASN A 232 4.61 -0.47 1.67
N ASN A 233 5.05 0.07 0.53
CA ASN A 233 6.46 0.16 0.15
C ASN A 233 6.85 1.64 0.08
N ARG A 234 8.01 1.96 -0.50
CA ARG A 234 8.54 3.32 -0.63
C ARG A 234 8.60 3.76 -2.10
N LEU A 235 7.72 3.21 -2.95
CA LEU A 235 7.73 3.47 -4.38
C LEU A 235 7.44 4.94 -4.69
N GLU A 236 8.28 5.57 -5.50
CA GLU A 236 8.11 6.97 -5.92
C GLU A 236 7.36 7.11 -7.25
N THR A 237 7.39 6.07 -8.08
CA THR A 237 6.69 6.00 -9.37
C THR A 237 6.41 4.54 -9.75
N LEU A 238 5.60 4.34 -10.79
CA LEU A 238 5.45 3.05 -11.49
C LEU A 238 6.23 3.12 -12.82
N PRO A 239 6.87 2.01 -13.26
CA PRO A 239 7.56 1.96 -14.54
C PRO A 239 6.56 2.15 -15.69
N VAL A 240 7.00 2.78 -16.79
CA VAL A 240 6.15 2.99 -17.98
C VAL A 240 5.70 1.65 -18.58
N GLU A 241 6.48 0.60 -18.38
CA GLU A 241 6.19 -0.76 -18.83
C GLU A 241 5.00 -1.41 -18.11
N ILE A 242 4.44 -0.79 -17.06
CA ILE A 242 3.19 -1.27 -16.43
C ILE A 242 2.05 -1.37 -17.47
N GLY A 243 2.03 -0.49 -18.47
CA GLY A 243 1.05 -0.51 -19.56
C GLY A 243 1.11 -1.73 -20.47
N LEU A 244 2.20 -2.51 -20.40
CA LEU A 244 2.32 -3.78 -21.11
C LEU A 244 1.53 -4.92 -20.43
N LEU A 245 1.12 -4.74 -19.17
CA LEU A 245 0.36 -5.72 -18.41
C LEU A 245 -1.14 -5.68 -18.77
N LYS A 246 -1.46 -6.05 -20.00
CA LYS A 246 -2.83 -5.99 -20.56
C LYS A 246 -3.86 -6.84 -19.81
N HIS A 247 -3.40 -7.90 -19.14
CA HIS A 247 -4.22 -8.79 -18.33
C HIS A 247 -4.27 -8.43 -16.84
N LEU A 248 -3.64 -7.33 -16.42
CA LEU A 248 -3.68 -6.90 -15.03
C LEU A 248 -5.10 -6.46 -14.68
N GLU A 249 -5.70 -7.13 -13.71
CA GLU A 249 -7.07 -6.91 -13.23
C GLU A 249 -7.07 -6.07 -11.94
N ILE A 250 -6.10 -6.31 -11.06
CA ILE A 250 -6.01 -5.71 -9.72
C ILE A 250 -4.62 -5.10 -9.51
N LEU A 251 -4.59 -3.80 -9.17
CA LEU A 251 -3.40 -3.07 -8.77
C LEU A 251 -3.61 -2.41 -7.40
N ILE A 252 -2.93 -2.93 -6.38
CA ILE A 252 -2.96 -2.36 -5.02
C ILE A 252 -1.59 -1.76 -4.71
N ALA A 253 -1.48 -0.43 -4.77
CA ALA A 253 -0.26 0.33 -4.56
C ALA A 253 -0.42 1.43 -3.48
N SER A 254 -1.36 1.25 -2.57
CA SER A 254 -1.64 2.16 -1.46
C SER A 254 -0.46 2.33 -0.50
N ASN A 255 -0.38 3.46 0.20
CA ASN A 255 0.66 3.78 1.19
C ASN A 255 2.10 3.68 0.64
N ASN A 256 2.31 4.18 -0.57
CA ASN A 256 3.64 4.39 -1.16
C ASN A 256 3.98 5.89 -1.18
N ARG A 257 4.97 6.31 -1.96
CA ARG A 257 5.38 7.70 -2.18
C ARG A 257 5.13 8.14 -3.63
N ILE A 258 4.16 7.53 -4.30
CA ILE A 258 3.95 7.71 -5.74
C ILE A 258 3.49 9.15 -6.00
N SER A 259 4.31 9.95 -6.67
CA SER A 259 3.99 11.36 -6.98
C SER A 259 3.31 11.55 -8.33
N SER A 260 3.53 10.62 -9.26
CA SER A 260 2.93 10.63 -10.60
C SER A 260 2.71 9.20 -11.11
N LEU A 261 1.81 9.06 -12.08
CA LEU A 261 1.60 7.81 -12.80
C LEU A 261 2.06 7.97 -14.25
N PRO A 262 2.66 6.94 -14.86
CA PRO A 262 2.95 6.98 -16.29
C PRO A 262 1.63 6.99 -17.08
N SER A 263 1.61 7.69 -18.22
CA SER A 263 0.42 7.72 -19.10
C SER A 263 0.03 6.32 -19.60
N SER A 264 1.00 5.42 -19.74
CA SER A 264 0.81 4.02 -20.12
C SER A 264 -0.05 3.21 -19.14
N ILE A 265 -0.32 3.70 -17.92
CA ILE A 265 -1.29 3.04 -17.03
C ILE A 265 -2.66 2.88 -17.70
N GLY A 266 -3.02 3.82 -18.60
CA GLY A 266 -4.25 3.75 -19.40
C GLY A 266 -4.30 2.57 -20.38
N ASP A 267 -3.17 1.91 -20.64
CA ASP A 267 -3.06 0.76 -21.53
C ASP A 267 -3.36 -0.56 -20.83
N CYS A 268 -3.50 -0.59 -19.50
CA CYS A 268 -3.87 -1.79 -18.73
C CYS A 268 -5.36 -2.11 -18.89
N GLU A 269 -5.73 -2.65 -20.06
CA GLU A 269 -7.12 -2.83 -20.51
C GLU A 269 -8.03 -3.63 -19.55
N SER A 270 -7.46 -4.59 -18.80
CA SER A 270 -8.23 -5.46 -17.89
C SER A 270 -8.41 -4.89 -16.48
N LEU A 271 -7.79 -3.75 -16.15
CA LEU A 271 -7.82 -3.22 -14.78
C LEU A 271 -9.26 -2.91 -14.36
N ASN A 272 -9.66 -3.53 -13.27
CA ASN A 272 -10.99 -3.38 -12.70
C ASN A 272 -10.97 -2.88 -11.25
N GLU A 273 -9.86 -3.09 -10.52
CA GLU A 273 -9.66 -2.60 -9.17
C GLU A 273 -8.30 -1.94 -9.04
N VAL A 274 -8.31 -0.67 -8.64
CA VAL A 274 -7.10 0.12 -8.42
C VAL A 274 -7.18 0.82 -7.07
N ASP A 275 -6.20 0.56 -6.20
CA ASP A 275 -6.01 1.30 -4.95
C ASP A 275 -4.67 2.01 -4.94
N LEU A 276 -4.73 3.33 -5.03
CA LEU A 276 -3.59 4.25 -4.97
C LEU A 276 -3.69 5.15 -3.74
N SER A 277 -4.47 4.76 -2.73
CA SER A 277 -4.66 5.58 -1.53
C SER A 277 -3.35 5.90 -0.80
N SER A 278 -3.31 7.04 -0.12
CA SER A 278 -2.18 7.49 0.70
C SER A 278 -0.86 7.56 -0.07
N ASN A 279 -0.90 8.09 -1.28
CA ASN A 279 0.26 8.43 -2.10
C ASN A 279 0.44 9.97 -2.18
N LEU A 280 1.30 10.43 -3.08
CA LEU A 280 1.62 11.86 -3.30
C LEU A 280 1.06 12.37 -4.62
N LEU A 281 0.04 11.72 -5.20
CA LEU A 281 -0.50 12.08 -6.51
C LEU A 281 -1.12 13.47 -6.48
N ALA A 282 -0.61 14.38 -7.31
CA ALA A 282 -1.19 15.71 -7.51
C ALA A 282 -2.21 15.73 -8.65
N GLU A 283 -2.03 14.86 -9.65
CA GLU A 283 -2.93 14.69 -10.78
C GLU A 283 -2.97 13.22 -11.23
N LEU A 284 -3.96 12.87 -12.04
CA LEU A 284 -3.99 11.63 -12.82
C LEU A 284 -3.72 11.97 -14.29
N PRO A 285 -2.99 11.12 -15.04
CA PRO A 285 -2.83 11.33 -16.47
C PRO A 285 -4.18 11.21 -17.19
N GLU A 286 -4.40 11.97 -18.27
CA GLU A 286 -5.63 11.89 -19.08
C GLU A 286 -5.90 10.46 -19.61
N ALA A 287 -4.83 9.71 -19.88
CA ALA A 287 -4.89 8.32 -20.27
C ALA A 287 -5.52 7.40 -19.21
N PHE A 288 -5.58 7.80 -17.93
CA PHE A 288 -6.25 7.03 -16.88
C PHE A 288 -7.74 6.83 -17.17
N GLY A 289 -8.36 7.76 -17.91
CA GLY A 289 -9.72 7.59 -18.40
C GLY A 289 -9.89 6.40 -19.35
N ASN A 290 -8.83 5.87 -19.96
CA ASN A 290 -8.91 4.73 -20.88
C ASN A 290 -9.16 3.37 -20.18
N LEU A 291 -9.15 3.34 -18.84
CA LEU A 291 -9.45 2.14 -18.04
C LEU A 291 -10.95 1.81 -18.05
N GLN A 292 -11.46 1.36 -19.18
CA GLN A 292 -12.91 1.14 -19.40
C GLN A 292 -13.50 0.02 -18.51
N ASN A 293 -12.67 -0.92 -18.05
CA ASN A 293 -13.06 -2.01 -17.16
C ASN A 293 -13.01 -1.65 -15.67
N LEU A 294 -12.60 -0.41 -15.33
CA LEU A 294 -12.42 0.03 -13.94
C LEU A 294 -13.77 0.06 -13.21
N LYS A 295 -13.87 -0.68 -12.10
CA LYS A 295 -15.07 -0.77 -11.24
C LYS A 295 -14.86 -0.11 -9.89
N VAL A 296 -13.65 -0.24 -9.35
CA VAL A 296 -13.27 0.27 -8.03
C VAL A 296 -12.00 1.08 -8.16
N LEU A 297 -12.06 2.34 -7.71
CA LEU A 297 -10.92 3.23 -7.64
C LEU A 297 -10.85 3.88 -6.26
N SER A 298 -9.72 3.72 -5.60
CA SER A 298 -9.40 4.40 -4.34
C SER A 298 -8.21 5.34 -4.55
N LEU A 299 -8.45 6.63 -4.38
CA LEU A 299 -7.46 7.71 -4.45
C LEU A 299 -7.38 8.47 -3.12
N ARG A 300 -8.00 7.93 -2.07
CA ARG A 300 -8.06 8.50 -0.73
C ARG A 300 -6.69 9.02 -0.28
N ASN A 301 -6.65 10.15 0.41
CA ASN A 301 -5.43 10.75 0.99
C ASN A 301 -4.30 11.05 -0.03
N ASN A 302 -4.61 11.38 -1.28
CA ASN A 302 -3.66 11.94 -2.26
C ASN A 302 -3.75 13.47 -2.33
N GLY A 303 -2.91 14.15 -3.10
CA GLY A 303 -2.91 15.61 -3.34
C GLY A 303 -3.81 16.09 -4.50
N LEU A 304 -4.74 15.26 -4.98
CA LEU A 304 -5.54 15.54 -6.17
C LEU A 304 -6.48 16.72 -5.99
N THR A 305 -6.49 17.64 -6.96
CA THR A 305 -7.41 18.79 -7.05
C THR A 305 -8.52 18.60 -8.09
N SER A 306 -8.28 17.76 -9.10
CA SER A 306 -9.21 17.46 -10.18
C SER A 306 -9.05 16.01 -10.68
N LEU A 307 -10.00 15.57 -11.50
CA LEU A 307 -9.92 14.32 -12.27
C LEU A 307 -9.81 14.67 -13.77
N PRO A 308 -9.31 13.73 -14.60
CA PRO A 308 -9.33 13.90 -16.05
C PRO A 308 -10.71 14.27 -16.58
N SER A 309 -10.76 15.16 -17.57
CA SER A 309 -12.02 15.73 -18.08
C SER A 309 -13.02 14.66 -18.56
N ALA A 310 -12.51 13.61 -19.23
CA ALA A 310 -13.31 12.51 -19.75
C ALA A 310 -13.39 11.29 -18.81
N PHE A 311 -13.09 11.46 -17.51
CA PHE A 311 -12.97 10.33 -16.58
C PHE A 311 -14.28 9.54 -16.47
N PHE A 312 -15.41 10.19 -16.16
CA PHE A 312 -16.69 9.48 -15.98
C PHE A 312 -17.32 9.05 -17.31
N THR A 313 -17.08 9.77 -18.41
CA THR A 313 -17.60 9.40 -19.74
C THR A 313 -16.91 8.16 -20.32
N LYS A 314 -15.64 7.94 -19.98
CA LYS A 314 -14.88 6.76 -20.42
C LYS A 314 -14.94 5.59 -19.43
N CYS A 315 -14.78 5.83 -18.11
CA CYS A 315 -14.84 4.79 -17.07
C CYS A 315 -16.29 4.42 -16.72
N ARG A 316 -17.05 3.92 -17.70
CA ARG A 316 -18.50 3.67 -17.58
C ARG A 316 -18.86 2.55 -16.61
N LEU A 317 -17.92 1.64 -16.33
CA LEU A 317 -18.10 0.56 -15.38
C LEU A 317 -17.73 0.94 -13.94
N LEU A 318 -17.30 2.18 -13.69
CA LEU A 318 -16.94 2.63 -12.36
C LEU A 318 -18.18 2.71 -11.47
N ILE A 319 -18.10 2.04 -10.32
CA ILE A 319 -19.18 1.96 -9.33
C ILE A 319 -18.71 2.55 -7.99
N THR A 320 -17.43 2.38 -7.65
CA THR A 320 -16.87 2.81 -6.37
C THR A 320 -15.70 3.74 -6.63
N LEU A 321 -15.80 4.96 -6.09
CA LEU A 321 -14.76 5.97 -6.14
C LEU A 321 -14.57 6.54 -4.72
N ASP A 322 -13.39 6.32 -4.14
CA ASP A 322 -13.02 6.91 -2.85
C ASP A 322 -12.02 8.06 -3.07
N LEU A 323 -12.47 9.27 -2.75
CA LEU A 323 -11.71 10.52 -2.83
C LEU A 323 -11.51 11.15 -1.44
N HIS A 324 -11.80 10.44 -0.36
CA HIS A 324 -11.71 11.01 0.98
C HIS A 324 -10.30 11.56 1.24
N GLY A 325 -10.21 12.76 1.81
CA GLY A 325 -8.91 13.38 2.06
C GLY A 325 -8.14 13.71 0.77
N THR A 326 -8.82 13.96 -0.35
CA THR A 326 -8.28 14.71 -1.49
C THR A 326 -8.70 16.19 -1.41
N GLU A 327 -8.33 17.03 -2.38
CA GLU A 327 -8.84 18.42 -2.51
C GLU A 327 -10.04 18.52 -3.46
N ILE A 328 -10.47 17.39 -4.03
CA ILE A 328 -11.63 17.32 -4.90
C ILE A 328 -12.91 17.43 -4.06
N THR A 329 -13.69 18.48 -4.31
CA THR A 329 -15.00 18.70 -3.70
C THR A 329 -16.12 18.15 -4.59
N ASN A 330 -17.32 17.98 -4.02
CA ASN A 330 -18.50 17.60 -4.81
C ASN A 330 -18.84 18.62 -5.91
N ASP A 331 -18.54 19.90 -5.71
CA ASP A 331 -18.80 20.94 -6.72
C ASP A 331 -17.83 20.83 -7.89
N VAL A 332 -16.58 20.44 -7.65
CA VAL A 332 -15.63 20.08 -8.72
C VAL A 332 -16.12 18.86 -9.49
N LEU A 333 -16.58 17.81 -8.79
CA LEU A 333 -17.07 16.59 -9.43
C LEU A 333 -18.28 16.83 -10.34
N ARG A 334 -19.21 17.69 -9.92
CA ARG A 334 -20.40 18.07 -10.71
C ARG A 334 -20.07 18.79 -12.02
N GLN A 335 -18.88 19.35 -12.15
CA GLN A 335 -18.41 20.00 -13.38
C GLN A 335 -17.76 19.02 -14.36
N VAL A 336 -17.49 17.78 -13.95
CA VAL A 336 -16.87 16.76 -14.82
C VAL A 336 -17.96 16.06 -15.62
N ASP A 337 -17.76 15.98 -16.95
CA ASP A 337 -18.69 15.32 -17.85
C ASP A 337 -18.92 13.85 -17.46
N GLY A 338 -20.18 13.42 -17.47
CA GLY A 338 -20.59 12.05 -17.12
C GLY A 338 -20.76 11.79 -15.61
N TRP A 339 -20.57 12.80 -14.76
CA TRP A 339 -20.77 12.68 -13.31
C TRP A 339 -22.17 12.15 -12.93
N GLU A 340 -23.24 12.66 -13.55
CA GLU A 340 -24.62 12.29 -13.20
C GLU A 340 -24.89 10.79 -13.38
N GLU A 341 -24.42 10.22 -14.50
CA GLU A 341 -24.54 8.78 -14.77
C GLU A 341 -23.76 7.94 -13.75
N PHE A 342 -22.55 8.38 -13.40
CA PHE A 342 -21.75 7.73 -12.37
C PHE A 342 -22.44 7.79 -11.00
N ASP A 343 -22.95 8.95 -10.60
CA ASP A 343 -23.63 9.12 -9.31
C ASP A 343 -24.91 8.27 -9.23
N GLU A 344 -25.66 8.14 -10.33
CA GLU A 344 -26.81 7.25 -10.41
C GLU A 344 -26.40 5.77 -10.19
N ARG A 345 -25.33 5.30 -10.87
CA ARG A 345 -24.79 3.95 -10.67
C ARG A 345 -24.37 3.72 -9.22
N ARG A 346 -23.65 4.68 -8.63
CA ARG A 346 -23.17 4.66 -7.24
C ARG A 346 -24.35 4.57 -6.25
N ARG A 347 -25.38 5.40 -6.42
CA ARG A 347 -26.59 5.39 -5.58
C ARG A 347 -27.37 4.08 -5.70
N LYS A 348 -27.54 3.54 -6.92
CA LYS A 348 -28.19 2.22 -7.13
C LYS A 348 -27.47 1.10 -6.38
N LYS A 349 -26.12 1.09 -6.39
CA LYS A 349 -25.34 0.11 -5.60
C LYS A 349 -25.61 0.26 -4.10
N HIS A 350 -25.56 1.49 -3.58
CA HIS A 350 -25.79 1.75 -2.16
C HIS A 350 -27.20 1.35 -1.72
N GLN A 351 -28.23 1.65 -2.51
CA GLN A 351 -29.60 1.23 -2.23
C GLN A 351 -29.72 -0.29 -2.14
N LYS A 352 -29.19 -1.02 -3.12
CA LYS A 352 -29.18 -2.50 -3.10
C LYS A 352 -28.50 -3.07 -1.86
N GLN A 353 -27.43 -2.42 -1.37
CA GLN A 353 -26.74 -2.85 -0.15
C GLN A 353 -27.58 -2.61 1.11
N LEU A 354 -28.36 -1.53 1.17
CA LEU A 354 -29.30 -1.29 2.26
C LEU A 354 -30.43 -2.31 2.24
N ASP A 355 -31.06 -2.54 1.09
CA ASP A 355 -32.16 -3.50 0.93
C ASP A 355 -31.73 -4.91 1.36
N PHE A 356 -30.51 -5.32 1.00
CA PHE A 356 -29.95 -6.62 1.41
C PHE A 356 -29.62 -6.68 2.91
N ARG A 357 -29.12 -5.60 3.51
CA ARG A 357 -28.86 -5.53 4.96
C ARG A 357 -30.15 -5.57 5.78
N VAL A 358 -31.22 -4.94 5.30
CA VAL A 358 -32.55 -5.00 5.93
C VAL A 358 -33.12 -6.42 5.82
N GLY A 359 -32.90 -7.12 4.69
CA GLY A 359 -33.30 -8.52 4.49
C GLY A 359 -32.54 -9.56 5.32
N SER A 360 -31.36 -9.23 5.89
CA SER A 360 -30.59 -10.11 6.77
C SER A 360 -30.90 -9.92 8.27
N SER A 361 -31.92 -9.12 8.60
CA SER A 361 -32.51 -9.07 9.95
C SER A 361 -33.67 -10.06 10.12
N GLY A 362 -33.63 -11.15 9.33
CA GLY A 362 -34.55 -12.27 9.42
C GLY A 362 -34.49 -12.94 10.78
N VAL A 363 -35.40 -12.49 11.65
CA VAL A 363 -36.15 -13.30 12.60
C VAL A 363 -36.28 -14.73 12.08
N PHE A 364 -35.60 -15.65 12.76
CA PHE A 364 -35.71 -17.11 12.73
C PHE A 364 -35.04 -17.55 14.03
N ASP A 365 -35.57 -18.33 14.94
CA ASP A 365 -36.86 -19.00 15.15
C ASP A 365 -36.67 -19.61 16.55
N GLU A 366 -37.62 -19.46 17.47
CA GLU A 366 -37.72 -20.36 18.62
C GLU A 366 -39.13 -20.25 19.23
N GLY A 367 -39.94 -21.27 18.97
CA GLY A 367 -40.96 -21.70 19.94
C GLY A 367 -42.38 -21.87 19.42
N ALA A 368 -42.59 -22.74 18.43
CA ALA A 368 -43.77 -23.59 18.45
C ALA A 368 -43.42 -24.88 19.23
N ASP A 369 -44.32 -25.26 20.15
CA ASP A 369 -44.39 -26.51 20.92
C ASP A 369 -43.51 -26.66 22.18
N ASP A 370 -44.04 -26.25 23.34
CA ASP A 370 -44.22 -27.20 24.45
C ASP A 370 -45.39 -26.79 25.37
N ASP A 371 -46.39 -27.66 25.40
CA ASP A 371 -47.64 -27.51 26.11
C ASP A 371 -47.56 -28.33 27.41
N ARG A 372 -47.23 -27.71 28.56
CA ARG A 372 -47.40 -28.32 29.88
C ARG A 372 -47.81 -27.32 30.97
N ARG A 373 -49.12 -27.29 31.22
CA ARG A 373 -49.78 -27.43 32.54
C ARG A 373 -49.05 -26.85 33.77
N ARG A 374 -49.51 -25.69 34.22
CA ARG A 374 -50.07 -25.44 35.57
C ARG A 374 -51.20 -24.44 35.32
N SER A 375 -52.48 -24.73 35.52
CA SER A 375 -53.19 -25.56 36.51
C SER A 375 -54.32 -26.36 35.89
#